data_AF-A0A7N1A0A4-F1
#
_entry.id   AF-A0A7N1A0A4-F1
#
_cell.length_a   1.000
_cell.length_b   1.000
_cell.length_c   1.000
_cell.angle_alpha   90.00
_cell.angle_beta   90.00
_cell.angle_gamma   90.00
#
_symmetry.space_group_name_H-M   'P 1'
#
loop_
_entity.id
_entity.type
_entity.pdbx_description
1 polymer ?
#
loop_
_entity_poly.entity_id
_entity_poly.type
_entity_poly.pdbx_seq_one_letter_code
_entity_poly.pdbx_strand_id
1 'polypeptide(L)'
;MYAKSGNIDDSLQIFKSLESKDTAVWNAMLVGLAQHGKGEEAISLFQAMTSSGFQPDKVTFIGVLSACSHSNLFMKSYEHFNAMSRQYGIKPEIEHYSCLVDALARGGLVQEAEKVISSMPFEPSAAMYRVVLSACRIERDAETGRRAAEKLMELEPSDPSPYILLYNIYAAGNRWDEAVEARSLMRKVSVKKDPGFSYVDSHNRVHLFTSDDKSHPQADLIYAKLYEMMRNIKEEGYAPATDVVLLDVEDEEKEKWLWHHSEKLAVAFALVSTPPGKPIRVIKNIRICSDCHSAFKCVSKFYRREIILRDANRFHRIVDGVCSCGDFW
;
A
#
# COMPACT_ATOMS: atom_id res chain seq x y z
N MET A 1 9.18 -9.83 -15.35
CA MET A 1 9.44 -8.49 -15.92
C MET A 1 8.14 -7.70 -15.99
N TYR A 2 7.17 -8.10 -16.82
CA TYR A 2 5.89 -7.40 -17.03
C TYR A 2 5.09 -7.05 -15.76
N ALA A 3 4.83 -8.02 -14.88
CA ALA A 3 4.12 -7.75 -13.63
C ALA A 3 4.82 -6.69 -12.75
N LYS A 4 6.17 -6.72 -12.69
CA LYS A 4 6.99 -5.73 -11.96
C LYS A 4 7.00 -4.35 -12.60
N SER A 5 6.55 -4.23 -13.85
CA SER A 5 6.43 -2.97 -14.60
C SER A 5 5.00 -2.43 -14.63
N GLY A 6 4.10 -3.01 -13.84
CA GLY A 6 2.70 -2.60 -13.80
C GLY A 6 1.83 -3.17 -14.91
N ASN A 7 2.33 -4.10 -15.74
CA ASN A 7 1.55 -4.76 -16.79
C ASN A 7 1.27 -6.22 -16.44
N ILE A 8 0.17 -6.45 -15.72
CA ILE A 8 -0.24 -7.79 -15.29
C ILE A 8 -0.91 -8.59 -16.42
N ASP A 9 -1.57 -7.91 -17.36
CA ASP A 9 -2.29 -8.56 -18.47
C ASP A 9 -1.31 -9.24 -19.43
N ASP A 10 -0.25 -8.52 -19.85
CA ASP A 10 0.83 -9.09 -20.68
C ASP A 10 1.53 -10.24 -19.94
N SER A 11 1.73 -10.09 -18.63
CA SER A 11 2.33 -11.15 -17.80
C SER A 11 1.47 -12.42 -17.83
N LEU A 12 0.14 -12.27 -17.73
CA LEU A 12 -0.79 -13.38 -17.78
C LEU A 12 -0.89 -14.00 -19.18
N GLN A 13 -0.83 -13.19 -20.24
CA GLN A 13 -0.82 -13.67 -21.62
C GLN A 13 0.41 -14.55 -21.88
N ILE A 14 1.59 -14.06 -21.50
CA ILE A 14 2.84 -14.81 -21.64
C ILE A 14 2.80 -16.07 -20.78
N PHE A 15 2.34 -15.97 -19.53
CA PHE A 15 2.16 -17.12 -18.67
C PHE A 15 1.29 -18.20 -19.36
N LYS A 16 0.14 -17.81 -19.93
CA LYS A 16 -0.75 -18.74 -20.63
C LYS A 16 -0.09 -19.34 -21.88
N SER A 17 0.72 -18.59 -22.62
CA SER A 17 1.37 -19.07 -23.86
C SER A 17 2.58 -19.98 -23.62
N LEU A 18 3.12 -20.08 -22.40
CA LEU A 18 4.25 -20.97 -22.12
C LEU A 18 3.84 -22.45 -22.25
N GLU A 19 4.49 -23.17 -23.16
CA GLU A 19 4.27 -24.62 -23.38
C GLU A 19 4.75 -25.46 -22.20
N SER A 20 5.89 -25.10 -21.62
CA SER A 20 6.44 -25.71 -20.41
C SER A 20 6.43 -24.70 -19.28
N LYS A 21 5.85 -25.09 -18.14
CA LYS A 21 5.83 -24.32 -16.90
C LYS A 21 6.49 -25.14 -15.82
N ASP A 22 7.31 -24.50 -15.00
CA ASP A 22 7.81 -25.06 -13.75
C ASP A 22 7.18 -24.32 -12.56
N THR A 23 7.47 -24.79 -11.35
CA THR A 23 6.98 -24.17 -10.11
C THR A 23 7.39 -22.69 -10.01
N ALA A 24 8.56 -22.30 -10.52
CA ALA A 24 9.02 -20.92 -10.48
C ALA A 24 8.15 -19.99 -11.35
N VAL A 25 7.72 -20.45 -12.53
CA VAL A 25 6.79 -19.72 -13.41
C VAL A 25 5.42 -19.51 -12.75
N TRP A 26 4.88 -20.54 -12.09
CA TRP A 26 3.63 -20.44 -11.32
C TRP A 26 3.78 -19.44 -10.16
N ASN A 27 4.85 -19.56 -9.39
CA ASN A 27 5.14 -18.68 -8.26
C ASN A 27 5.30 -17.22 -8.70
N ALA A 28 6.00 -16.97 -9.81
CA ALA A 28 6.15 -15.63 -10.36
C ALA A 28 4.81 -14.99 -10.74
N MET A 29 3.88 -15.77 -11.29
CA MET A 29 2.55 -15.29 -11.64
C MET A 29 1.67 -15.07 -10.40
N LEU A 30 1.73 -15.96 -9.39
CA LEU A 30 1.04 -15.78 -8.10
C LEU A 30 1.47 -14.50 -7.40
N VAL A 31 2.78 -14.26 -7.27
CA VAL A 31 3.32 -13.03 -6.68
C VAL A 31 2.94 -11.80 -7.52
N GLY A 32 2.95 -11.93 -8.84
CA GLY A 32 2.48 -10.87 -9.75
C GLY A 32 1.03 -10.48 -9.51
N LEU A 33 0.12 -11.46 -9.40
CA LEU A 33 -1.29 -11.19 -9.10
C LEU A 33 -1.47 -10.56 -7.70
N ALA A 34 -0.73 -11.05 -6.71
CA ALA A 34 -0.72 -10.48 -5.36
C ALA A 34 -0.32 -8.99 -5.36
N GLN A 35 0.74 -8.64 -6.08
CA GLN A 35 1.22 -7.25 -6.20
C GLN A 35 0.26 -6.34 -6.97
N HIS A 36 -0.76 -6.88 -7.63
CA HIS A 36 -1.74 -6.13 -8.40
C HIS A 36 -3.14 -6.11 -7.77
N GLY A 37 -3.27 -6.64 -6.54
CA GLY A 37 -4.55 -6.70 -5.82
C GLY A 37 -5.52 -7.76 -6.38
N LYS A 38 -5.04 -8.70 -7.20
CA LYS A 38 -5.85 -9.72 -7.87
C LYS A 38 -5.91 -11.03 -7.06
N GLY A 39 -6.33 -10.95 -5.80
CA GLY A 39 -6.31 -12.07 -4.84
C GLY A 39 -7.11 -13.30 -5.26
N GLU A 40 -8.34 -13.10 -5.73
CA GLU A 40 -9.20 -14.21 -6.18
C GLU A 40 -8.64 -14.91 -7.43
N GLU A 41 -8.06 -14.14 -8.36
CA GLU A 41 -7.35 -14.71 -9.52
C GLU A 41 -6.12 -15.50 -9.08
N ALA A 42 -5.39 -15.04 -8.05
CA ALA A 42 -4.24 -15.76 -7.52
C ALA A 42 -4.65 -17.09 -6.86
N ILE A 43 -5.75 -17.12 -6.11
CA ILE A 43 -6.27 -18.36 -5.51
C ILE A 43 -6.73 -19.34 -6.59
N SER A 44 -7.44 -18.84 -7.62
CA SER A 44 -7.85 -19.65 -8.77
C SER A 44 -6.63 -20.23 -9.50
N LEU A 45 -5.56 -19.43 -9.64
CA LEU A 45 -4.30 -19.86 -10.24
C LEU A 45 -3.59 -20.93 -9.39
N PHE A 46 -3.60 -20.80 -8.07
CA PHE A 46 -3.08 -21.80 -7.15
C PHE A 46 -3.83 -23.14 -7.27
N GLN A 47 -5.16 -23.10 -7.38
CA GLN A 47 -5.97 -24.30 -7.62
C GLN A 47 -5.68 -24.93 -8.99
N ALA A 48 -5.44 -24.12 -10.02
CA ALA A 48 -5.05 -24.62 -11.34
C ALA A 48 -3.65 -25.27 -11.32
N MET A 49 -2.71 -24.69 -10.56
CA MET A 49 -1.37 -25.25 -10.35
C MET A 49 -1.46 -26.65 -9.75
N THR A 50 -2.20 -26.82 -8.65
CA THR A 50 -2.34 -28.11 -7.95
C THR A 50 -3.10 -29.13 -8.79
N SER A 51 -4.16 -28.71 -9.49
CA SER A 51 -4.93 -29.57 -10.41
C SER A 51 -4.11 -30.05 -11.62
N SER A 52 -3.08 -29.27 -12.01
CA SER A 52 -2.13 -29.64 -13.06
C SER A 52 -0.99 -30.53 -12.57
N GLY A 53 -1.05 -31.02 -11.32
CA GLY A 53 -0.06 -31.93 -10.73
C GLY A 53 1.20 -31.25 -10.18
N PHE A 54 1.28 -29.92 -10.21
CA PHE A 54 2.41 -29.20 -9.63
C PHE A 54 2.29 -29.15 -8.11
N GLN A 55 3.37 -29.52 -7.43
CA GLN A 55 3.44 -29.47 -5.98
C GLN A 55 3.77 -28.04 -5.52
N PRO A 56 2.92 -27.43 -4.66
CA PRO A 56 3.24 -26.17 -4.02
C PRO A 56 4.52 -26.26 -3.21
N ASP A 57 5.28 -25.18 -3.17
CA ASP A 57 6.42 -25.01 -2.28
C ASP A 57 6.20 -23.83 -1.31
N LYS A 58 7.23 -23.53 -0.51
CA LYS A 58 7.22 -22.39 0.42
C LYS A 58 6.94 -21.06 -0.31
N VAL A 59 7.53 -20.88 -1.49
CA VAL A 59 7.36 -19.64 -2.27
C VAL A 59 5.93 -19.55 -2.84
N THR A 60 5.32 -20.69 -3.20
CA THR A 60 3.90 -20.75 -3.59
C THR A 60 3.01 -20.20 -2.49
N PHE A 61 3.20 -20.65 -1.24
CA PHE A 61 2.39 -20.18 -0.11
C PHE A 61 2.65 -18.71 0.25
N ILE A 62 3.87 -18.21 0.12
CA ILE A 62 4.13 -16.76 0.25
C ILE A 62 3.28 -15.98 -0.78
N GLY A 63 3.26 -16.44 -2.04
CA GLY A 63 2.45 -15.83 -3.10
C GLY A 63 0.96 -15.81 -2.79
N VAL A 64 0.41 -16.96 -2.35
CA VAL A 64 -1.02 -17.10 -1.99
C VAL A 64 -1.38 -16.21 -0.79
N LEU A 65 -0.61 -16.28 0.30
CA LEU A 65 -0.88 -15.51 1.51
C LEU A 65 -0.74 -14.00 1.26
N SER A 66 0.25 -13.57 0.47
CA SER A 66 0.39 -12.17 0.04
C SER A 66 -0.82 -11.71 -0.77
N ALA A 67 -1.33 -12.57 -1.67
CA ALA A 67 -2.50 -12.25 -2.48
C ALA A 67 -3.76 -12.05 -1.61
N CYS A 68 -3.93 -12.91 -0.60
CA CYS A 68 -4.98 -12.78 0.40
C CYS A 68 -4.85 -11.47 1.18
N SER A 69 -3.64 -11.13 1.61
CA SER A 69 -3.36 -9.91 2.37
C SER A 69 -3.66 -8.62 1.61
N HIS A 70 -3.50 -8.62 0.28
CA HIS A 70 -3.77 -7.45 -0.54
C HIS A 70 -5.22 -7.35 -1.03
N SER A 71 -6.08 -8.32 -0.72
CA SER A 71 -7.42 -8.42 -1.31
C SER A 71 -8.54 -8.68 -0.28
N ASN A 72 -8.29 -8.38 0.99
CA ASN A 72 -9.21 -8.59 2.11
C ASN A 72 -9.70 -10.04 2.27
N LEU A 73 -8.82 -11.02 2.00
CA LEU A 73 -9.15 -12.44 2.10
C LEU A 73 -8.51 -13.07 3.35
N PHE A 74 -8.62 -12.39 4.50
CA PHE A 74 -7.95 -12.82 5.74
C PHE A 74 -8.39 -14.22 6.21
N MET A 75 -9.66 -14.59 6.01
CA MET A 75 -10.16 -15.95 6.30
C MET A 75 -9.45 -16.99 5.44
N LYS A 76 -9.36 -16.76 4.12
CA LYS A 76 -8.65 -17.65 3.20
C LYS A 76 -7.14 -17.68 3.50
N SER A 77 -6.56 -16.56 3.95
CA SER A 77 -5.17 -16.52 4.43
C SER A 77 -4.95 -17.52 5.56
N TYR A 78 -5.84 -17.53 6.55
CA TYR A 78 -5.78 -18.47 7.67
C TYR A 78 -5.97 -19.94 7.24
N GLU A 79 -6.92 -20.19 6.32
CA GLU A 79 -7.15 -21.52 5.74
C GLU A 79 -5.92 -22.04 4.99
N HIS A 80 -5.35 -21.25 4.09
CA HIS A 80 -4.17 -21.62 3.32
C HIS A 80 -2.93 -21.77 4.20
N PHE A 81 -2.76 -20.95 5.22
CA PHE A 81 -1.66 -21.08 6.19
C PHE A 81 -1.73 -22.42 6.93
N ASN A 82 -2.92 -22.85 7.37
CA ASN A 82 -3.09 -24.14 8.03
C ASN A 82 -2.94 -25.31 7.05
N ALA A 83 -3.46 -25.17 5.83
CA ALA A 83 -3.37 -26.19 4.79
C ALA A 83 -1.91 -26.46 4.41
N MET A 84 -1.05 -25.43 4.38
CA MET A 84 0.39 -25.55 4.10
C MET A 84 1.05 -26.68 4.89
N SER A 85 0.82 -26.74 6.20
CA SER A 85 1.36 -27.81 7.04
C SER A 85 0.56 -29.10 6.98
N ARG A 86 -0.78 -29.01 7.05
CA ARG A 86 -1.64 -30.19 7.21
C ARG A 86 -1.80 -31.01 5.93
N GLN A 87 -1.85 -30.35 4.78
CA GLN A 87 -2.13 -30.99 3.48
C GLN A 87 -0.86 -31.16 2.65
N TYR A 88 0.06 -30.19 2.71
CA TYR A 88 1.26 -30.20 1.86
C TYR A 88 2.54 -30.56 2.63
N GLY A 89 2.47 -30.72 3.95
CA GLY A 89 3.64 -31.06 4.77
C GLY A 89 4.72 -29.97 4.81
N ILE A 90 4.38 -28.74 4.44
CA ILE A 90 5.34 -27.64 4.37
C ILE A 90 5.31 -26.90 5.71
N LYS A 91 6.49 -26.82 6.34
CA LYS A 91 6.66 -26.08 7.60
C LYS A 91 6.64 -24.56 7.33
N PRO A 92 5.83 -23.77 8.06
CA PRO A 92 5.81 -22.32 7.93
C PRO A 92 7.14 -21.69 8.36
N GLU A 93 7.55 -20.67 7.61
CA GLU A 93 8.72 -19.81 7.88
C GLU A 93 8.26 -18.37 8.19
N ILE A 94 9.19 -17.52 8.61
CA ILE A 94 8.88 -16.15 9.07
C ILE A 94 8.14 -15.31 8.01
N GLU A 95 8.38 -15.54 6.72
CA GLU A 95 7.70 -14.87 5.62
C GLU A 95 6.22 -15.26 5.55
N HIS A 96 5.88 -16.52 5.88
CA HIS A 96 4.49 -17.00 5.90
C HIS A 96 3.73 -16.38 7.07
N TYR A 97 4.36 -16.31 8.24
CA TYR A 97 3.81 -15.61 9.40
C TYR A 97 3.64 -14.13 9.10
N SER A 98 4.62 -13.49 8.43
CA SER A 98 4.53 -12.07 8.04
C SER A 98 3.32 -11.80 7.17
N CYS A 99 3.07 -12.65 6.16
CA CYS A 99 1.91 -12.52 5.28
C CYS A 99 0.58 -12.75 6.03
N LEU A 100 0.55 -13.72 6.96
CA LEU A 100 -0.64 -13.99 7.76
C LEU A 100 -0.97 -12.82 8.71
N VAL A 101 0.04 -12.30 9.41
CA VAL A 101 -0.09 -11.13 10.30
C VAL A 101 -0.56 -9.92 9.49
N ASP A 102 0.04 -9.66 8.32
CA ASP A 102 -0.37 -8.55 7.45
C ASP A 102 -1.85 -8.70 7.02
N ALA A 103 -2.28 -9.90 6.64
CA ALA A 103 -3.66 -10.15 6.23
C ALA A 103 -4.66 -9.96 7.39
N LEU A 104 -4.35 -10.49 8.58
CA LEU A 104 -5.22 -10.38 9.76
C LEU A 104 -5.32 -8.93 10.25
N ALA A 105 -4.18 -8.25 10.39
CA ALA A 105 -4.16 -6.86 10.84
C ALA A 105 -4.89 -5.93 9.87
N ARG A 106 -4.68 -6.07 8.56
CA ARG A 106 -5.42 -5.29 7.55
C ARG A 106 -6.91 -5.63 7.51
N GLY A 107 -7.29 -6.85 7.88
CA GLY A 107 -8.68 -7.28 8.05
C GLY A 107 -9.33 -6.80 9.35
N GLY A 108 -8.65 -5.98 10.16
CA GLY A 108 -9.17 -5.46 11.44
C GLY A 108 -9.02 -6.43 12.62
N LEU A 109 -8.49 -7.64 12.40
CA LEU A 109 -8.27 -8.65 13.45
C LEU A 109 -6.95 -8.42 14.17
N VAL A 110 -6.78 -7.24 14.74
CA VAL A 110 -5.51 -6.75 15.32
C VAL A 110 -5.02 -7.63 16.47
N GLN A 111 -5.91 -8.04 17.37
CA GLN A 111 -5.53 -8.88 18.51
C GLN A 111 -5.17 -10.30 18.07
N GLU A 112 -5.83 -10.84 17.03
CA GLU A 112 -5.45 -12.13 16.45
C GLU A 112 -4.10 -12.05 15.75
N ALA A 113 -3.80 -10.95 15.04
CA ALA A 113 -2.49 -10.70 14.47
C ALA A 113 -1.39 -10.67 15.55
N GLU A 114 -1.64 -10.02 16.69
CA GLU A 114 -0.71 -10.00 17.83
C GLU A 114 -0.52 -11.40 18.47
N LYS A 115 -1.58 -12.21 18.55
CA LYS A 115 -1.49 -13.61 18.99
C LYS A 115 -0.64 -14.46 18.04
N VAL A 116 -0.78 -14.24 16.73
CA VAL A 116 0.07 -14.92 15.73
C VAL A 116 1.53 -14.55 15.94
N ILE A 117 1.84 -13.26 16.13
CA ILE A 117 3.20 -12.80 16.46
C ILE A 117 3.74 -13.44 17.75
N SER A 118 2.88 -13.65 18.75
CA SER A 118 3.31 -14.22 20.04
C SER A 118 3.46 -15.75 20.01
N SER A 119 2.86 -16.44 19.04
CA SER A 119 2.88 -17.91 18.91
C SER A 119 3.90 -18.44 17.91
N MET A 120 4.54 -17.57 17.13
CA MET A 120 5.55 -17.98 16.16
C MET A 120 6.86 -18.41 16.86
N PRO A 121 7.57 -19.40 16.29
CA PRO A 121 8.83 -19.91 16.86
C PRO A 121 10.06 -19.07 16.43
N PHE A 122 9.86 -17.83 16.00
CA PHE A 122 10.91 -16.96 15.48
C PHE A 122 10.84 -15.58 16.15
N GLU A 123 11.90 -14.79 16.02
CA GLU A 123 11.86 -13.38 16.41
C GLU A 123 10.99 -12.58 15.42
N PRO A 124 10.01 -11.79 15.89
CA PRO A 124 9.16 -11.00 15.01
C PRO A 124 9.92 -9.92 14.26
N SER A 125 9.55 -9.70 13.00
CA SER A 125 10.12 -8.60 12.22
C SER A 125 9.47 -7.26 12.57
N ALA A 126 10.22 -6.17 12.42
CA ALA A 126 9.70 -4.80 12.56
C ALA A 126 8.48 -4.56 11.65
N ALA A 127 8.47 -5.15 10.45
CA ALA A 127 7.36 -5.05 9.51
C ALA A 127 6.04 -5.60 10.09
N MET A 128 6.07 -6.71 10.84
CA MET A 128 4.87 -7.28 11.48
C MET A 128 4.24 -6.29 12.47
N TYR A 129 5.05 -5.74 13.39
CA TYR A 129 4.57 -4.77 14.37
C TYR A 129 4.11 -3.46 13.72
N ARG A 130 4.77 -3.02 12.66
CA ARG A 130 4.38 -1.83 11.90
C ARG A 130 2.99 -1.97 11.28
N VAL A 131 2.65 -3.14 10.75
CA VAL A 131 1.32 -3.38 10.19
C VAL A 131 0.25 -3.45 11.28
N VAL A 132 0.52 -4.18 12.38
CA VAL A 132 -0.39 -4.22 13.54
C VAL A 132 -0.65 -2.81 14.06
N LEU A 133 0.41 -2.02 14.28
CA LEU A 133 0.30 -0.64 14.74
C LEU A 133 -0.51 0.25 13.78
N SER A 134 -0.29 0.10 12.48
CA SER A 134 -1.09 0.83 11.48
C SER A 134 -2.57 0.45 11.52
N ALA A 135 -2.90 -0.81 11.80
CA ALA A 135 -4.26 -1.30 11.91
C ALA A 135 -4.94 -0.83 13.22
N CYS A 136 -4.20 -0.78 14.34
CA CYS A 136 -4.70 -0.24 15.61
C CYS A 136 -5.28 1.18 15.49
N ARG A 137 -4.72 2.00 14.59
CA ARG A 137 -5.25 3.34 14.28
C ARG A 137 -6.66 3.32 13.71
N ILE A 138 -6.95 2.34 12.87
CA ILE A 138 -8.27 2.20 12.22
C ILE A 138 -9.26 1.61 13.22
N GLU A 139 -8.86 0.55 13.92
CA GLU A 139 -9.69 -0.14 14.92
C GLU A 139 -9.80 0.59 16.27
N ARG A 140 -9.08 1.71 16.43
CA ARG A 140 -8.99 2.50 17.67
C ARG A 140 -8.53 1.69 18.90
N ASP A 141 -7.71 0.66 18.68
CA ASP A 141 -7.11 -0.15 19.75
C ASP A 141 -5.79 0.47 20.23
N ALA A 142 -5.91 1.41 21.18
CA ALA A 142 -4.76 2.11 21.74
C ALA A 142 -3.81 1.20 22.53
N GLU A 143 -4.33 0.14 23.15
CA GLU A 143 -3.53 -0.73 24.03
C GLU A 143 -2.65 -1.68 23.23
N THR A 144 -3.21 -2.31 22.20
CA THR A 144 -2.42 -3.12 21.27
C THR A 144 -1.47 -2.25 20.45
N GLY A 145 -1.91 -1.04 20.08
CA GLY A 145 -1.06 -0.03 19.44
C GLY A 145 0.19 0.30 20.26
N ARG A 146 0.02 0.58 21.56
CA ARG A 146 1.15 0.83 22.46
C ARG A 146 2.17 -0.32 22.48
N ARG A 147 1.71 -1.56 22.71
CA ARG A 147 2.59 -2.74 22.78
C ARG A 147 3.36 -2.95 21.46
N ALA A 148 2.67 -2.85 20.33
CA ALA A 148 3.30 -3.00 19.01
C ALA A 148 4.33 -1.89 18.74
N ALA A 149 4.05 -0.65 19.15
CA ALA A 149 4.96 0.47 18.98
C ALA A 149 6.22 0.34 19.86
N GLU A 150 6.08 -0.07 21.12
CA GLU A 150 7.22 -0.34 22.01
C GLU A 150 8.16 -1.37 21.38
N LYS A 151 7.61 -2.48 20.86
CA LYS A 151 8.40 -3.49 20.16
C LYS A 151 9.06 -2.98 18.88
N LEU A 152 8.36 -2.14 18.11
CA LEU A 152 8.94 -1.53 16.92
C LEU A 152 10.09 -0.57 17.25
N MET A 153 9.98 0.20 18.34
CA MET A 153 11.06 1.07 18.82
C MET A 153 12.28 0.29 19.32
N GLU A 154 12.07 -0.88 19.93
CA GLU A 154 13.16 -1.78 20.33
C GLU A 154 13.92 -2.33 19.11
N LEU A 155 13.18 -2.75 18.06
CA LEU A 155 13.76 -3.37 16.86
C LEU A 155 14.40 -2.35 15.90
N GLU A 156 13.77 -1.19 15.71
CA GLU A 156 14.23 -0.15 14.79
C GLU A 156 14.21 1.23 15.48
N PRO A 157 15.19 1.55 16.35
CA PRO A 157 15.19 2.80 17.13
C PRO A 157 15.25 4.08 16.29
N SER A 158 15.70 3.99 15.03
CA SER A 158 15.75 5.11 14.09
C SER A 158 14.45 5.29 13.30
N ASP A 159 13.46 4.40 13.43
CA ASP A 159 12.21 4.49 12.70
C ASP A 159 11.28 5.55 13.30
N PRO A 160 10.85 6.56 12.53
CA PRO A 160 9.88 7.56 12.99
C PRO A 160 8.46 7.02 13.12
N SER A 161 8.14 5.91 12.45
CA SER A 161 6.76 5.43 12.31
C SER A 161 6.04 5.09 13.63
N PRO A 162 6.65 4.42 14.63
CA PRO A 162 5.95 4.07 15.86
C PRO A 162 5.45 5.31 16.61
N TYR A 163 6.27 6.36 16.70
CA TYR A 163 5.91 7.61 17.36
C TYR A 163 4.76 8.35 16.66
N ILE A 164 4.82 8.41 15.32
CA ILE A 164 3.80 9.09 14.52
C ILE A 164 2.46 8.34 14.60
N LEU A 165 2.50 7.00 14.51
CA LEU A 165 1.30 6.19 14.57
C LEU A 165 0.67 6.20 15.97
N LEU A 166 1.47 6.14 17.05
CA LEU A 166 0.96 6.32 18.41
C LEU A 166 0.30 7.67 18.62
N TYR A 167 0.94 8.75 18.19
CA TYR A 167 0.34 10.09 18.24
C TYR A 167 -1.04 10.10 17.58
N ASN A 168 -1.16 9.53 16.37
CA ASN A 168 -2.42 9.49 15.65
C ASN A 168 -3.48 8.61 16.34
N ILE A 169 -3.08 7.47 16.91
CA ILE A 169 -3.97 6.57 17.66
C ILE A 169 -4.52 7.27 18.89
N TYR A 170 -3.66 7.91 19.69
CA TYR A 170 -4.05 8.62 20.89
C TYR A 170 -4.90 9.85 20.58
N ALA A 171 -4.51 10.65 19.58
CA ALA A 171 -5.30 11.81 19.13
C ALA A 171 -6.71 11.40 18.67
N ALA A 172 -6.84 10.33 17.88
CA ALA A 172 -8.14 9.80 17.47
C ALA A 172 -9.00 9.28 18.64
N GLY A 173 -8.35 8.88 19.75
CA GLY A 173 -8.99 8.48 21.00
C GLY A 173 -9.20 9.63 22.01
N ASN A 174 -8.95 10.89 21.64
CA ASN A 174 -8.96 12.06 22.54
C ASN A 174 -8.01 11.95 23.75
N ARG A 175 -6.97 11.12 23.65
CA ARG A 175 -5.92 10.90 24.65
C ARG A 175 -4.74 11.85 24.41
N TRP A 176 -4.98 13.16 24.56
CA TRP A 176 -4.04 14.20 24.12
C TRP A 176 -2.71 14.20 24.89
N ASP A 177 -2.71 13.84 26.17
CA ASP A 177 -1.50 13.78 27.00
C ASP A 177 -0.52 12.72 26.45
N GLU A 178 -1.01 11.51 26.18
CA GLU A 178 -0.19 10.43 25.59
C GLU A 178 0.22 10.75 24.15
N ALA A 179 -0.62 11.46 23.39
CA ALA A 179 -0.25 11.91 22.05
C ALA A 179 0.96 12.87 22.12
N VAL A 180 0.91 13.88 22.99
CA VAL A 180 2.02 14.82 23.19
C VAL A 180 3.28 14.10 23.68
N GLU A 181 3.13 13.12 24.57
CA GLU A 181 4.25 12.29 25.03
C GLU A 181 4.94 11.54 23.88
N ALA A 182 4.19 10.90 22.99
CA ALA A 182 4.75 10.21 21.82
C ALA A 182 5.58 11.15 20.93
N ARG A 183 5.13 12.40 20.75
CA ARG A 183 5.88 13.44 20.01
C ARG A 183 7.12 13.92 20.76
N SER A 184 7.01 14.07 22.07
CA SER A 184 8.14 14.46 22.93
C SER A 184 9.24 13.40 22.89
N LEU A 185 8.87 12.12 22.97
CA LEU A 185 9.81 11.00 22.91
C LEU A 185 10.55 10.97 21.57
N MET A 186 9.85 11.13 20.44
CA MET A 186 10.47 11.21 19.11
C MET A 186 11.52 12.31 19.01
N ARG A 187 11.26 13.49 19.60
CA ARG A 187 12.22 14.60 19.65
C ARG A 187 13.41 14.28 20.54
N LYS A 188 13.17 13.66 21.71
CA LYS A 188 14.22 13.26 22.66
C LYS A 188 15.21 12.26 22.03
N VAL A 189 14.72 11.32 21.23
CA VAL A 189 15.58 10.35 20.52
C VAL A 189 16.12 10.89 19.18
N SER A 190 15.83 12.15 18.83
CA SER A 190 16.30 12.83 17.60
C SER A 190 15.94 12.11 16.29
N VAL A 191 14.85 11.34 16.28
CA VAL A 191 14.36 10.65 15.09
C VAL A 191 13.58 11.62 14.20
N LYS A 192 13.87 11.63 12.89
CA LYS A 192 13.22 12.49 11.91
C LYS A 192 12.49 11.66 10.86
N LYS A 193 11.41 12.22 10.32
CA LYS A 193 10.66 11.61 9.22
C LYS A 193 11.30 11.99 7.89
N ASP A 194 11.63 11.00 7.08
CA ASP A 194 12.01 11.23 5.69
C ASP A 194 10.80 11.73 4.88
N PRO A 195 10.99 12.70 3.97
CA PRO A 195 9.92 13.17 3.12
C PRO A 195 9.46 12.06 2.17
N GLY A 196 8.14 11.92 2.03
CA GLY A 196 7.56 11.10 0.97
C GLY A 196 7.75 11.80 -0.38
N PHE A 197 8.10 11.05 -1.40
CA PHE A 197 8.27 11.57 -2.76
C PHE A 197 7.60 10.66 -3.77
N SER A 198 7.18 11.28 -4.87
CA SER A 198 6.65 10.58 -6.04
C SER A 198 7.50 10.89 -7.25
N TYR A 199 7.56 9.99 -8.22
CA TYR A 199 8.26 10.28 -9.47
C TYR A 199 7.56 9.70 -10.69
N VAL A 200 7.85 10.33 -11.84
CA VAL A 200 7.41 9.92 -13.17
C VAL A 200 8.64 9.71 -14.03
N ASP A 201 8.70 8.58 -14.74
CA ASP A 201 9.67 8.38 -15.82
C ASP A 201 9.05 8.87 -17.14
N SER A 202 9.66 9.88 -17.73
CA SER A 202 9.24 10.44 -19.02
C SER A 202 10.48 10.71 -19.88
N HIS A 203 10.51 10.18 -21.10
CA HIS A 203 11.61 10.37 -22.05
C HIS A 203 13.00 10.00 -21.48
N ASN A 204 13.10 8.87 -20.76
CA ASN A 204 14.32 8.41 -20.06
C ASN A 204 14.86 9.40 -19.03
N ARG A 205 13.98 10.22 -18.45
CA ARG A 205 14.31 11.10 -17.32
C ARG A 205 13.33 10.86 -16.19
N VAL A 206 13.89 10.75 -14.99
CA VAL A 206 13.11 10.66 -13.76
C VAL A 206 12.82 12.07 -13.26
N HIS A 207 11.54 12.39 -13.15
CA HIS A 207 11.04 13.63 -12.58
C HIS A 207 10.51 13.34 -11.18
N LEU A 208 11.24 13.79 -10.16
CA LEU A 208 10.93 13.59 -8.75
C LEU A 208 10.17 14.80 -8.20
N PHE A 209 9.20 14.53 -7.34
CA PHE A 209 8.37 15.52 -6.68
C PHE A 209 8.28 15.21 -5.18
N THR A 210 8.48 16.22 -4.34
CA THR A 210 8.07 16.20 -2.92
C THR A 210 6.79 16.99 -2.71
N SER A 211 6.19 16.92 -1.52
CA SER A 211 5.09 17.85 -1.20
C SER A 211 5.58 19.29 -1.29
N ASP A 212 4.75 20.19 -1.82
CA ASP A 212 5.05 21.61 -2.03
C ASP A 212 6.29 21.90 -2.91
N ASP A 213 6.69 20.94 -3.76
CA ASP A 213 7.88 21.07 -4.57
C ASP A 213 7.73 22.07 -5.73
N LYS A 214 8.54 23.14 -5.67
CA LYS A 214 8.66 24.17 -6.73
C LYS A 214 10.02 24.16 -7.44
N SER A 215 10.85 23.15 -7.21
CA SER A 215 12.20 23.06 -7.78
C SER A 215 12.22 22.66 -9.25
N HIS A 216 11.13 22.07 -9.76
CA HIS A 216 11.04 21.60 -11.14
C HIS A 216 11.08 22.76 -12.15
N PRO A 217 11.82 22.68 -13.28
CA PRO A 217 11.89 23.75 -14.28
C PRO A 217 10.55 24.17 -14.90
N GLN A 218 9.55 23.29 -14.83
CA GLN A 218 8.19 23.53 -15.31
C GLN A 218 7.18 23.70 -14.16
N ALA A 219 7.62 24.14 -12.96
CA ALA A 219 6.78 24.24 -11.78
C ALA A 219 5.47 25.00 -12.05
N ASP A 220 5.53 26.20 -12.65
CA ASP A 220 4.33 27.00 -12.92
C ASP A 220 3.29 26.25 -13.75
N LEU A 221 3.73 25.53 -14.79
CA LEU A 221 2.86 24.73 -15.65
C LEU A 221 2.26 23.54 -14.89
N ILE A 222 3.05 22.88 -14.04
CA ILE A 222 2.59 21.75 -13.22
C ILE A 222 1.56 22.21 -12.20
N TYR A 223 1.79 23.33 -11.51
CA TYR A 223 0.85 23.89 -10.55
C TYR A 223 -0.43 24.38 -11.23
N ALA A 224 -0.33 25.06 -12.38
CA ALA A 224 -1.51 25.44 -13.16
C ALA A 224 -2.35 24.21 -13.52
N LYS A 225 -1.71 23.12 -13.98
CA LYS A 225 -2.42 21.86 -14.27
C LYS A 225 -2.96 21.19 -13.03
N LEU A 226 -2.26 21.22 -11.90
CA LEU A 226 -2.73 20.70 -10.62
C LEU A 226 -4.02 21.41 -10.21
N TYR A 227 -4.05 22.74 -10.22
CA TYR A 227 -5.23 23.52 -9.86
C TYR A 227 -6.41 23.27 -10.80
N GLU A 228 -6.17 23.18 -12.11
CA GLU A 228 -7.18 22.75 -13.09
C GLU A 228 -7.71 21.35 -12.76
N MET A 229 -6.81 20.39 -12.56
CA MET A 229 -7.15 19.00 -12.23
C MET A 229 -8.00 18.90 -10.97
N MET A 230 -7.61 19.58 -9.88
CA MET A 230 -8.33 19.53 -8.61
C MET A 230 -9.72 20.16 -8.71
N ARG A 231 -9.88 21.26 -9.47
CA ARG A 231 -11.21 21.86 -9.72
C ARG A 231 -12.11 20.92 -10.51
N ASN A 232 -11.59 20.33 -11.59
CA ASN A 232 -12.37 19.44 -12.45
C ASN A 232 -12.90 18.21 -11.69
N ILE A 233 -12.05 17.57 -10.87
CA ILE A 233 -12.49 16.39 -10.11
C ILE A 233 -13.44 16.74 -8.97
N LYS A 234 -13.34 17.95 -8.39
CA LYS A 234 -14.29 18.43 -7.39
C LYS A 234 -15.70 18.57 -7.96
N GLU A 235 -15.82 19.10 -9.18
CA GLU A 235 -17.10 19.22 -9.88
C GLU A 235 -17.74 17.84 -10.15
N GLU A 236 -16.91 16.80 -10.31
CA GLU A 236 -17.34 15.39 -10.41
C GLU A 236 -17.64 14.71 -9.07
N GLY A 237 -17.57 15.45 -7.95
CA GLY A 237 -17.91 14.95 -6.61
C GLY A 237 -16.73 14.42 -5.78
N TYR A 238 -15.48 14.71 -6.16
CA TYR A 238 -14.34 14.48 -5.26
C TYR A 238 -14.42 15.40 -4.05
N ALA A 239 -14.45 14.81 -2.85
CA ALA A 239 -14.33 15.50 -1.58
C ALA A 239 -12.99 15.14 -0.91
N PRO A 240 -12.12 16.12 -0.63
CA PRO A 240 -10.89 15.86 0.10
C PRO A 240 -11.15 15.39 1.53
N ALA A 241 -10.34 14.44 2.00
CA ALA A 241 -10.47 13.86 3.34
C ALA A 241 -9.79 14.77 4.39
N THR A 242 -10.43 15.91 4.70
CA THR A 242 -9.92 16.90 5.67
C THR A 242 -9.90 16.37 7.10
N ASP A 243 -10.75 15.40 7.42
CA ASP A 243 -10.83 14.68 8.70
C ASP A 243 -9.54 13.91 9.06
N VAL A 244 -8.73 13.56 8.05
CA VAL A 244 -7.45 12.87 8.23
C VAL A 244 -6.32 13.85 8.65
N VAL A 245 -6.52 15.15 8.45
CA VAL A 245 -5.55 16.18 8.82
C VAL A 245 -5.81 16.61 10.27
N LEU A 246 -5.11 15.98 11.21
CA LEU A 246 -5.23 16.22 12.66
C LEU A 246 -4.67 17.57 13.14
N LEU A 247 -4.39 18.51 12.22
CA LEU A 247 -3.92 19.86 12.56
C LEU A 247 -5.13 20.77 12.76
N ASP A 248 -5.14 21.52 13.84
CA ASP A 248 -6.19 22.49 14.18
C ASP A 248 -6.02 23.77 13.32
N VAL A 249 -6.36 23.65 12.04
CA VAL A 249 -6.40 24.74 11.05
C VAL A 249 -7.74 24.69 10.31
N GLU A 250 -8.10 25.79 9.65
CA GLU A 250 -9.34 25.88 8.87
C GLU A 250 -9.38 24.81 7.76
N ASP A 251 -10.56 24.27 7.48
CA ASP A 251 -10.71 23.15 6.53
C ASP A 251 -10.25 23.53 5.10
N GLU A 252 -10.30 24.81 4.75
CA GLU A 252 -9.79 25.37 3.50
C GLU A 252 -8.25 25.31 3.40
N GLU A 253 -7.53 25.43 4.53
CA GLU A 253 -6.09 25.27 4.59
C GLU A 253 -5.68 23.80 4.57
N LYS A 254 -6.41 22.93 5.29
CA LYS A 254 -6.25 21.47 5.22
C LYS A 254 -6.39 20.98 3.79
N GLU A 255 -7.39 21.49 3.09
CA GLU A 255 -7.65 21.16 1.70
C GLU A 255 -6.49 21.56 0.77
N LYS A 256 -5.96 22.78 0.91
CA LYS A 256 -4.81 23.23 0.10
C LYS A 256 -3.60 22.32 0.30
N TRP A 257 -3.31 21.90 1.54
CA TRP A 257 -2.21 20.97 1.81
C TRP A 257 -2.43 19.60 1.16
N LEU A 258 -3.67 19.10 1.15
CA LEU A 258 -4.00 17.86 0.45
C LEU A 258 -3.76 17.97 -1.06
N TRP A 259 -3.93 19.14 -1.67
CA TRP A 259 -3.69 19.32 -3.11
C TRP A 259 -2.20 19.23 -3.46
N HIS A 260 -1.33 19.67 -2.57
CA HIS A 260 0.12 19.75 -2.82
C HIS A 260 0.88 18.46 -2.50
N HIS A 261 0.18 17.33 -2.34
CA HIS A 261 0.81 16.02 -2.25
C HIS A 261 1.66 15.70 -3.49
N SER A 262 2.84 15.13 -3.26
CA SER A 262 3.79 14.74 -4.32
C SER A 262 3.16 13.90 -5.45
N GLU A 263 2.19 13.05 -5.11
CA GLU A 263 1.50 12.17 -6.03
C GLU A 263 0.66 12.98 -7.01
N LYS A 264 -0.04 14.01 -6.52
CA LYS A 264 -0.89 14.88 -7.34
C LYS A 264 -0.05 15.77 -8.24
N LEU A 265 1.10 16.26 -7.76
CA LEU A 265 2.10 16.94 -8.59
C LEU A 265 2.63 16.03 -9.70
N ALA A 266 2.97 14.78 -9.38
CA ALA A 266 3.42 13.78 -10.34
C ALA A 266 2.35 13.47 -11.40
N VAL A 267 1.09 13.29 -11.00
CA VAL A 267 -0.03 13.07 -11.93
C VAL A 267 -0.29 14.31 -12.79
N ALA A 268 -0.24 15.51 -12.22
CA ALA A 268 -0.37 16.77 -12.97
C ALA A 268 0.73 16.91 -14.02
N PHE A 269 1.99 16.66 -13.66
CA PHE A 269 3.11 16.62 -14.60
C PHE A 269 2.89 15.56 -15.69
N ALA A 270 2.43 14.35 -15.34
CA ALA A 270 2.15 13.31 -16.31
C ALA A 270 1.02 13.71 -17.28
N LEU A 271 -0.02 14.40 -16.83
CA LEU A 271 -1.09 14.94 -17.67
C LEU A 271 -0.58 15.98 -18.67
N VAL A 272 0.38 16.82 -18.28
CA VAL A 272 1.02 17.80 -19.18
C VAL A 272 1.95 17.12 -20.18
N SER A 273 2.77 16.18 -19.71
CA SER A 273 3.92 15.66 -20.45
C SER A 273 3.62 14.45 -21.35
N THR A 274 2.39 13.92 -21.32
CA THR A 274 2.01 12.74 -22.11
C THR A 274 0.71 12.96 -22.88
N PRO A 275 0.58 12.41 -24.10
CA PRO A 275 -0.58 12.63 -24.95
C PRO A 275 -1.85 11.98 -24.37
N PRO A 276 -3.05 12.47 -24.74
CA PRO A 276 -4.33 11.85 -24.39
C PRO A 276 -4.33 10.35 -24.70
N GLY A 277 -4.99 9.55 -23.85
CA GLY A 277 -5.05 8.08 -23.98
C GLY A 277 -3.80 7.31 -23.52
N LYS A 278 -2.61 7.94 -23.41
CA LYS A 278 -1.43 7.26 -22.86
C LYS A 278 -1.60 7.06 -21.33
N PRO A 279 -1.35 5.85 -20.79
CA PRO A 279 -1.43 5.62 -19.35
C PRO A 279 -0.46 6.49 -18.54
N ILE A 280 -0.92 6.99 -17.40
CA ILE A 280 -0.12 7.69 -16.41
C ILE A 280 0.61 6.67 -15.56
N ARG A 281 1.93 6.82 -15.40
CA ARG A 281 2.73 5.95 -14.53
C ARG A 281 3.39 6.79 -13.45
N VAL A 282 3.09 6.47 -12.19
CA VAL A 282 3.63 7.17 -11.02
C VAL A 282 4.17 6.13 -10.05
N ILE A 283 5.33 6.41 -9.46
CA ILE A 283 5.88 5.60 -8.39
C ILE A 283 5.96 6.44 -7.12
N LYS A 284 5.48 5.90 -6.01
CA LYS A 284 5.53 6.47 -4.67
C LYS A 284 6.43 5.60 -3.79
N ASN A 285 7.29 6.23 -3.01
CA ASN A 285 8.22 5.53 -2.10
C ASN A 285 7.56 4.97 -0.83
N ILE A 286 6.38 5.50 -0.45
CA ILE A 286 5.57 5.07 0.69
C ILE A 286 4.18 4.64 0.21
N ARG A 287 3.33 4.11 1.11
CA ARG A 287 1.93 3.77 0.80
C ARG A 287 1.15 5.02 0.37
N ILE A 288 0.30 4.90 -0.64
CA ILE A 288 -0.57 6.00 -1.08
C ILE A 288 -1.59 6.34 0.00
N CYS A 289 -1.80 7.64 0.27
CA CYS A 289 -2.80 8.09 1.24
C CYS A 289 -4.22 7.96 0.69
N SER A 290 -5.21 7.98 1.60
CA SER A 290 -6.61 7.77 1.24
C SER A 290 -7.12 8.81 0.24
N ASP A 291 -6.76 10.06 0.50
CA ASP A 291 -7.12 11.22 -0.30
C ASP A 291 -6.57 11.16 -1.75
N CYS A 292 -5.28 10.87 -1.93
CA CYS A 292 -4.68 10.74 -3.26
C CYS A 292 -5.31 9.58 -4.04
N HIS A 293 -5.57 8.46 -3.39
CA HIS A 293 -6.21 7.31 -4.05
C HIS A 293 -7.61 7.66 -4.55
N SER A 294 -8.44 8.30 -3.71
CA SER A 294 -9.77 8.78 -4.09
C SER A 294 -9.70 9.83 -5.21
N ALA A 295 -8.78 10.78 -5.12
CA ALA A 295 -8.55 11.78 -6.17
C ALA A 295 -8.23 11.11 -7.52
N PHE A 296 -7.36 10.10 -7.53
CA PHE A 296 -6.95 9.43 -8.77
C PHE A 296 -8.03 8.59 -9.42
N LYS A 297 -8.98 8.07 -8.65
CA LYS A 297 -10.22 7.50 -9.21
C LYS A 297 -10.98 8.56 -10.01
N CYS A 298 -11.21 9.74 -9.43
CA CYS A 298 -11.89 10.83 -10.13
C CYS A 298 -11.08 11.35 -11.33
N VAL A 299 -9.75 11.49 -11.21
CA VAL A 299 -8.88 11.89 -12.32
C VAL A 299 -8.97 10.89 -13.46
N SER A 300 -8.88 9.59 -13.16
CA SER A 300 -8.95 8.54 -14.18
C SER A 300 -10.25 8.60 -14.98
N LYS A 301 -11.38 8.76 -14.27
CA LYS A 301 -12.72 8.88 -14.88
C LYS A 301 -12.87 10.17 -15.71
N PHE A 302 -12.49 11.33 -15.15
CA PHE A 302 -12.67 12.62 -15.82
C PHE A 302 -11.79 12.75 -17.07
N TYR A 303 -10.49 12.43 -16.94
CA TYR A 303 -9.54 12.56 -18.05
C TYR A 303 -9.54 11.35 -18.98
N ARG A 304 -10.34 10.31 -18.69
CA ARG A 304 -10.40 9.04 -19.44
C ARG A 304 -9.02 8.44 -19.65
N ARG A 305 -8.26 8.37 -18.57
CA ARG A 305 -6.86 7.94 -18.55
C ARG A 305 -6.66 6.86 -17.51
N GLU A 306 -6.04 5.76 -17.91
CA GLU A 306 -5.52 4.77 -16.98
C GLU A 306 -4.39 5.38 -16.15
N ILE A 307 -4.43 5.14 -14.83
CA ILE A 307 -3.36 5.49 -13.90
C ILE A 307 -2.80 4.19 -13.32
N ILE A 308 -1.52 3.94 -13.56
CA ILE A 308 -0.75 2.85 -12.96
C ILE A 308 0.15 3.49 -11.90
N LEU A 309 -0.28 3.39 -10.64
CA LEU A 309 0.49 3.89 -9.51
C LEU A 309 1.11 2.72 -8.75
N ARG A 310 2.43 2.73 -8.58
CA ARG A 310 3.12 1.78 -7.71
C ARG A 310 3.46 2.46 -6.40
N ASP A 311 2.95 1.96 -5.29
CA ASP A 311 3.39 2.40 -3.96
C ASP A 311 4.48 1.46 -3.41
N ALA A 312 4.83 1.63 -2.12
CA ALA A 312 5.84 0.80 -1.46
C ALA A 312 5.54 -0.71 -1.51
N ASN A 313 4.26 -1.09 -1.57
CA ASN A 313 3.82 -2.46 -1.38
C ASN A 313 3.30 -3.09 -2.69
N ARG A 314 2.66 -2.31 -3.57
CA ARG A 314 1.90 -2.88 -4.70
C ARG A 314 1.54 -1.86 -5.79
N PHE A 315 0.89 -2.37 -6.83
CA PHE A 315 0.29 -1.58 -7.91
C PHE A 315 -1.17 -1.28 -7.65
N HIS A 316 -1.56 -0.07 -8.05
CA HIS A 316 -2.91 0.44 -8.13
C HIS A 316 -3.14 0.76 -9.60
N ARG A 317 -3.91 -0.08 -10.27
CA ARG A 317 -4.34 0.17 -11.65
C ARG A 317 -5.74 0.77 -11.58
N ILE A 318 -5.84 2.05 -11.92
CA ILE A 318 -7.07 2.84 -11.82
C ILE A 318 -7.56 3.11 -13.23
N VAL A 319 -8.75 2.62 -13.54
CA VAL A 319 -9.41 2.76 -14.84
C VAL A 319 -10.87 3.15 -14.59
N ASP A 320 -11.32 4.23 -15.24
CA ASP A 320 -12.69 4.74 -15.17
C ASP A 320 -13.23 4.90 -13.73
N GLY A 321 -12.35 5.30 -12.81
CA GLY A 321 -12.69 5.52 -11.41
C GLY A 321 -12.73 4.26 -10.54
N VAL A 322 -12.34 3.10 -11.07
CA VAL A 322 -12.22 1.86 -10.31
C VAL A 322 -10.75 1.51 -10.17
N CYS A 323 -10.31 1.22 -8.94
CA CYS A 323 -8.95 0.75 -8.68
C CYS A 323 -8.93 -0.78 -8.57
N SER A 324 -7.89 -1.42 -9.11
CA SER A 324 -7.66 -2.87 -9.04
C SER A 324 -7.56 -3.42 -7.61
N CYS A 325 -7.42 -2.55 -6.61
CA CYS A 325 -7.40 -2.95 -5.22
C CYS A 325 -8.75 -3.16 -4.55
N GLY A 326 -9.87 -2.83 -5.21
CA GLY A 326 -11.19 -2.90 -4.59
C GLY A 326 -11.34 -2.01 -3.35
N ASP A 327 -10.65 -0.87 -3.32
CA ASP A 327 -10.61 0.07 -2.21
C ASP A 327 -10.07 -0.51 -0.88
N PHE A 328 -9.26 -1.56 -0.96
CA PHE A 328 -8.54 -2.14 0.17
C PHE A 328 -7.03 -2.03 -0.03
N TRP A 329 -6.37 -0.99 0.51
CA TRP A 329 -4.94 -0.73 0.26
C TRP A 329 -4.07 -0.40 1.43
#